data_AF-A0A352XSH5-F1
#
_entry.id   AF-A0A352XSH5-F1
#
_cell.length_a   1.000
_cell.length_b   1.000
_cell.length_c   1.000
_cell.angle_alpha   90.00
_cell.angle_beta   90.00
_cell.angle_gamma   90.00
#
_symmetry.space_group_name_H-M   'P 1'
#
loop_
_entity.id
_entity.type
_entity.pdbx_description
1 polymer ?
#
loop_
_entity_poly.entity_id
_entity_poly.type
_entity_poly.pdbx_seq_one_letter_code
_entity_poly.pdbx_strand_id
1 'polypeptide(L)' 'MSLPLEHGAPLRLRVETELGYKMVKYLKSIELVKDYKSVGQGQGGFREDFQYYGTGAEI' A
#
# COMPACT_ATOMS: atom_id res chain seq x y z
N MET A 1 3.37 -16.89 17.62
CA MET A 1 3.27 -17.36 16.22
C MET A 1 3.74 -16.24 15.30
N SER A 2 4.84 -16.45 14.58
CA SER A 2 5.39 -15.48 13.62
C SER A 2 4.64 -15.55 12.30
N LEU A 3 4.45 -14.41 11.64
CA LEU A 3 3.92 -14.37 10.27
C LEU A 3 4.88 -15.19 9.37
N PRO A 4 4.39 -16.10 8.50
CA PRO A 4 5.26 -16.79 7.56
C PRO A 4 5.86 -15.79 6.57
N LEU A 5 7.06 -16.06 6.06
CA LEU A 5 7.75 -15.17 5.13
C LEU A 5 6.87 -14.84 3.92
N GLU A 6 6.21 -15.84 3.34
CA GLU A 6 5.31 -15.73 2.19
C GLU A 6 4.13 -14.75 2.41
N HIS A 7 3.74 -14.58 3.68
CA HIS A 7 2.67 -13.68 4.09
C HIS A 7 3.13 -12.25 4.37
N GLY A 8 4.41 -11.94 4.20
CA GLY A 8 4.97 -10.59 4.34
C GLY A 8 5.75 -10.35 5.63
N ALA A 9 6.32 -11.39 6.25
CA ALA A 9 7.16 -11.23 7.43
C ALA A 9 8.45 -10.47 7.08
N PRO A 10 9.02 -9.65 7.98
CA PRO A 10 8.70 -9.54 9.40
C PRO A 10 7.51 -8.65 9.72
N LEU A 11 7.09 -7.77 8.80
CA LEU A 11 6.09 -6.74 9.07
C LEU A 11 5.20 -6.52 7.84
N ARG A 12 3.89 -6.61 8.06
CA ARG A 12 2.86 -6.40 7.04
C ARG A 12 1.86 -5.37 7.52
N LEU A 13 1.53 -4.43 6.64
CA LEU A 13 0.47 -3.45 6.87
C LEU A 13 -0.90 -4.12 6.67
N ARG A 14 -1.79 -3.97 7.65
CA ARG A 14 -3.18 -4.45 7.59
C ARG A 14 -4.11 -3.26 7.77
N VAL A 15 -4.97 -3.06 6.77
CA VAL A 15 -6.05 -2.07 6.80
C VAL A 15 -7.30 -2.83 6.36
N GLU A 16 -8.23 -3.03 7.28
CA GLU A 16 -9.38 -3.94 7.07
C GLU A 16 -10.46 -3.32 6.19
N THR A 17 -10.48 -1.99 6.12
CA THR A 17 -11.42 -1.21 5.31
C THR A 17 -10.96 -0.99 3.89
N GLU A 18 -9.79 -1.50 3.50
CA GLU A 18 -9.21 -1.27 2.18
C GLU A 18 -8.92 -2.58 1.43
N LEU A 19 -8.88 -2.48 0.11
CA LEU A 19 -8.64 -3.60 -0.77
C LEU A 19 -7.26 -4.24 -0.49
N GLY A 20 -7.19 -5.57 -0.59
CA GLY A 20 -6.02 -6.33 -0.17
C GLY A 20 -4.72 -6.03 -0.91
N TYR A 21 -4.78 -5.31 -2.04
CA TYR A 21 -3.59 -4.83 -2.74
C TYR A 21 -2.93 -3.61 -2.09
N LYS A 22 -3.67 -2.84 -1.27
CA LYS A 22 -3.13 -1.71 -0.50
C LYS A 22 -2.37 -2.19 0.75
N MET A 23 -2.56 -3.44 1.15
CA MET A 23 -1.80 -4.06 2.25
C MET A 23 -0.37 -4.39 1.84
N VAL A 24 0.57 -3.50 2.18
CA VAL A 24 2.00 -3.65 1.88
C VAL A 24 2.60 -4.82 2.67
N LYS A 25 3.20 -5.77 1.96
CA LYS A 25 4.05 -6.83 2.52
C LYS A 25 5.48 -6.30 2.67
N TYR A 26 6.22 -6.78 3.67
CA TYR A 26 7.63 -6.43 3.90
C TYR A 26 7.84 -4.93 4.14
N LEU A 27 7.09 -4.37 5.09
CA LEU A 27 7.13 -2.95 5.38
C LEU A 27 8.52 -2.53 5.88
N LYS A 28 9.20 -1.70 5.09
CA LYS A 28 10.57 -1.23 5.35
C LYS A 28 10.61 0.16 5.99
N SER A 29 9.70 1.04 5.59
CA SER A 29 9.65 2.44 6.04
C SER A 29 8.24 3.00 5.85
N ILE A 30 7.87 3.96 6.71
CA ILE A 30 6.63 4.74 6.60
C ILE A 30 7.06 6.20 6.57
N GLU A 31 6.65 6.92 5.54
CA GLU A 31 6.89 8.35 5.41
C GLU A 31 5.56 9.09 5.41
N LEU A 32 5.45 10.10 6.26
CA LEU A 32 4.29 10.98 6.34
C LEU A 32 4.54 12.16 5.42
N VAL A 33 3.81 12.22 4.32
CA VAL A 33 3.91 13.30 3.34
C VAL A 33 2.72 14.25 3.47
N LYS A 34 2.95 15.53 3.18
CA LYS A 34 1.91 16.56 3.24
C LYS A 34 0.89 16.43 2.11
N ASP A 35 1.32 15.95 0.95
CA ASP A 35 0.49 15.70 -0.20
C ASP A 35 1.01 14.49 -0.99
N TYR A 36 0.12 13.55 -1.30
CA TYR A 36 0.46 12.31 -1.99
C TYR A 36 0.88 12.54 -3.45
N LYS A 37 0.56 13.70 -4.04
CA LYS A 37 0.98 14.06 -5.40
C LYS A 37 2.48 14.25 -5.53
N SER A 38 3.15 14.51 -4.41
CA SER A 38 4.60 14.66 -4.35
C SER A 38 5.35 13.33 -4.34
N VAL A 39 4.64 12.19 -4.27
CA VAL A 39 5.23 10.84 -4.20
C VAL A 39 4.80 10.02 -5.41
N GLY A 40 5.75 9.49 -6.19
CA GLY A 40 5.46 8.75 -7.42
C GLY A 40 5.01 9.67 -8.57
N GLN A 41 4.06 9.23 -9.40
CA GLN A 41 3.30 10.08 -10.34
C GLN A 41 2.09 10.74 -9.67
N GLY A 42 2.00 10.67 -8.33
CA GLY A 42 1.03 11.42 -7.56
C GLY A 42 -0.38 10.84 -7.55
N GLN A 43 -0.51 9.54 -7.84
CA GLN A 43 -1.78 8.82 -7.85
C GLN A 43 -2.09 8.12 -6.50
N GLY A 44 -1.24 8.26 -5.48
CA GLY A 44 -1.52 7.74 -4.13
C GLY A 44 -1.09 6.30 -3.87
N GLY A 45 -0.53 5.59 -4.85
CA GLY A 45 0.09 4.28 -4.61
C GLY A 45 0.68 3.63 -5.85
N PHE A 46 1.68 2.77 -5.69
CA PHE A 46 2.40 2.12 -6.81
C PHE A 46 1.47 1.43 -7.83
N ARG A 47 0.35 0.85 -7.36
CA ARG A 47 -0.64 0.22 -8.26
C ARG A 47 -1.58 1.21 -8.95
N GLU A 48 -1.92 2.31 -8.27
CA GLU A 48 -2.70 3.42 -8.84
C GLU A 48 -1.88 4.16 -9.92
N ASP A 49 -0.56 4.17 -9.73
CA ASP A 49 0.46 4.82 -10.56
C ASP A 49 0.79 4.04 -11.84
N PHE A 50 0.88 2.70 -11.74
CA PHE A 50 1.31 1.84 -12.85
C PHE A 50 0.18 1.02 -13.51
N GLN A 51 -0.95 0.78 -12.83
CA GLN A 51 -2.05 -0.05 -13.37
C GLN A 51 -3.34 0.71 -13.66
N TYR A 52 -3.39 2.04 -13.54
CA TYR A 52 -4.59 2.85 -13.87
C TYR A 52 -5.88 2.35 -13.18
N TYR A 53 -5.78 1.72 -12.00
CA TYR A 53 -6.96 1.53 -11.16
C TYR A 53 -7.30 2.90 -10.59
N GLY A 54 -8.25 3.60 -11.22
CA GLY A 54 -8.64 4.93 -10.78
C GLY A 54 -8.98 4.95 -9.28
N THR A 55 -8.78 6.10 -8.67
CA THR A 55 -8.99 6.44 -7.25
C THR A 55 -10.37 6.05 -6.70
N GLY A 56 -11.30 5.57 -7.55
CA GLY A 56 -12.62 5.04 -7.20
C GLY A 56 -12.69 3.52 -7.06
N ALA A 57 -11.58 2.82 -6.77
CA ALA A 57 -11.64 1.45 -6.23
C ALA A 57 -12.07 1.51 -4.74
N GLU A 58 -13.19 2.16 -4.50
CA GLU A 58 -13.91 2.22 -3.24
C GLU A 58 -14.85 1.01 -3.19
N ILE A 59 -14.99 0.41 -2.01
CA ILE A 59 -15.86 -0.76 -1.76
C ILE A 59 -17.32 -0.34 -1.78
#